data_AF-A0A7S1SQJ8-F1
#
_entry.id   AF-A0A7S1SQJ8-F1
#
_cell.length_a   1.000
_cell.length_b   1.000
_cell.length_c   1.000
_cell.angle_alpha   90.00
_cell.angle_beta   90.00
_cell.angle_gamma   90.00
#
_symmetry.space_group_name_H-M   'P 1'
#
loop_
_entity.id
_entity.type
_entity.pdbx_description
1 polymer ?
#
loop_
_entity_poly.entity_id
_entity_poly.type
_entity_poly.pdbx_seq_one_letter_code
_entity_poly.pdbx_strand_id
1 'polypeptide(L)'
;LGPGGGGVGFRPGGGAQNRQPDPPSPSSMSFRPNAGPGSRSIPPPPAGGRGGPPAPPAREPQRPEKPAVKEEAPTPSGEEMSGEKVRRKAIALAEEYYSSLDMQEALKCMSELKDGGADMAIVLESWITDALEAKGRDWSVFSKLVLDMASHEKSHLSKAAIEGGLRNIFNVLGDLSIDVPKAPSNVAQLSGKLVLGGFIPLPALVDHLLDAGDGEEEEGEDPTLLASGHVLPTVSTVLSAIKEEKGVSAAAEAWAQVGKGVEELLPSFDRSDAKAVEDAKKELSFLAPLQPLQTRLEGDMKARKPAGEVLSWLEAEVEGDLAASPDFVAMLSETVIKGLLPD
;
A
#
# COMPACT_ATOMS: atom_id res chain seq x y z
N LEU A 1 44.11 55.60 5.69
CA LEU A 1 43.40 55.32 4.42
C LEU A 1 42.23 54.42 4.77
N GLY A 2 40.99 54.82 4.48
CA GLY A 2 39.80 53.93 4.53
C GLY A 2 39.67 53.11 3.23
N PRO A 3 38.50 52.51 2.89
CA PRO A 3 37.15 52.65 3.46
C PRO A 3 36.63 51.33 4.11
N GLY A 4 35.40 51.17 4.61
CA GLY A 4 34.26 52.09 4.77
C GLY A 4 32.93 51.49 4.26
N GLY A 5 31.84 51.65 5.03
CA GLY A 5 30.47 51.21 4.69
C GLY A 5 29.91 50.14 5.65
N GLY A 6 28.67 50.19 6.12
CA GLY A 6 27.66 51.25 5.97
C GLY A 6 26.40 50.89 6.77
N GLY A 7 25.94 51.75 7.67
CA GLY A 7 24.82 51.49 8.58
C GLY A 7 23.66 52.48 8.39
N VAL A 8 22.52 51.99 7.92
CA VAL A 8 21.23 52.67 7.81
C VAL A 8 20.19 51.55 8.04
N GLY A 9 19.16 51.63 8.86
CA GLY A 9 18.45 52.77 9.44
C GLY A 9 16.95 52.52 9.21
N PHE A 10 16.27 51.83 10.14
CA PHE A 10 14.91 51.32 9.95
C PHE A 10 13.86 51.99 10.86
N ARG A 11 12.97 52.77 10.24
CA ARG A 11 11.57 53.09 10.63
C ARG A 11 10.85 53.42 9.32
N PRO A 12 9.62 52.93 9.07
CA PRO A 12 8.37 53.44 9.68
C PRO A 12 7.52 52.29 10.29
N GLY A 13 6.33 52.46 10.86
CA GLY A 13 5.41 53.61 10.94
C GLY A 13 4.00 53.14 10.55
N GLY A 14 3.04 53.18 11.49
CA GLY A 14 1.86 52.30 11.46
C GLY A 14 0.65 52.71 10.61
N GLY A 15 -0.39 51.86 10.68
CA GLY A 15 -1.79 52.27 10.57
C GLY A 15 -2.67 51.56 9.52
N ALA A 16 -3.91 51.27 9.94
CA ALA A 16 -5.16 51.13 9.16
C ALA A 16 -5.73 49.73 8.83
N GLN A 17 -6.70 49.33 9.68
CA GLN A 17 -8.09 48.94 9.32
C GLN A 17 -8.37 47.83 8.28
N ASN A 18 -8.57 46.62 8.82
CA ASN A 18 -9.77 45.77 8.67
C ASN A 18 -10.81 46.14 7.57
N ARG A 19 -10.92 45.30 6.52
CA ARG A 19 -12.15 45.09 5.72
C ARG A 19 -12.21 43.65 5.16
N GLN A 20 -13.22 42.88 5.56
CA GLN A 20 -13.69 41.72 4.79
C GLN A 20 -14.68 42.19 3.70
N PRO A 21 -14.77 41.50 2.55
CA PRO A 21 -15.88 41.64 1.62
C PRO A 21 -16.92 40.51 1.81
N ASP A 22 -18.16 40.88 2.17
CA ASP A 22 -19.30 39.96 2.15
C ASP A 22 -19.81 39.73 0.70
N PRO A 23 -20.24 38.50 0.33
CA PRO A 23 -20.90 38.24 -0.94
C PRO A 23 -22.42 38.55 -0.87
N PRO A 24 -23.03 39.14 -1.92
CA PRO A 24 -24.46 39.40 -1.95
C PRO A 24 -25.29 38.17 -2.38
N SER A 25 -26.39 37.93 -1.67
CA SER A 25 -27.57 37.22 -2.17
C SER A 25 -28.78 38.16 -2.01
N PRO A 26 -29.77 38.14 -2.93
CA PRO A 26 -31.02 37.45 -2.58
C PRO A 26 -31.86 36.89 -3.75
N SER A 27 -32.94 36.19 -3.38
CA SER A 27 -34.16 35.89 -4.17
C SER A 27 -34.02 34.81 -5.25
N SER A 28 -34.60 33.60 -5.14
CA SER A 28 -35.98 33.20 -4.80
C SER A 28 -37.04 33.61 -5.83
N MET A 29 -37.33 32.73 -6.80
CA MET A 29 -38.62 32.68 -7.51
C MET A 29 -39.08 31.24 -7.69
N SER A 30 -40.10 30.86 -6.94
CA SER A 30 -40.85 29.61 -7.13
C SER A 30 -42.15 29.94 -7.87
N PHE A 31 -42.37 29.41 -9.07
CA PHE A 31 -43.68 29.43 -9.73
C PHE A 31 -43.97 28.14 -10.52
N ARG A 32 -44.74 27.26 -9.87
CA ARG A 32 -45.81 26.44 -10.47
C ARG A 32 -47.15 27.06 -10.01
N PRO A 33 -48.35 26.72 -10.55
CA PRO A 33 -48.72 25.58 -11.41
C PRO A 33 -49.42 26.04 -12.74
N ASN A 34 -50.05 25.20 -13.58
CA ASN A 34 -51.38 24.61 -13.36
C ASN A 34 -51.84 23.63 -14.49
N ALA A 35 -52.67 22.64 -14.10
CA ALA A 35 -53.71 21.89 -14.83
C ALA A 35 -53.57 21.39 -16.30
N GLY A 36 -53.93 20.11 -16.51
CA GLY A 36 -54.54 19.58 -17.76
C GLY A 36 -56.08 19.75 -17.74
N PRO A 37 -56.92 18.81 -18.22
CA PRO A 37 -56.67 17.51 -18.89
C PRO A 37 -57.48 17.31 -20.21
N GLY A 38 -57.38 16.14 -20.87
CA GLY A 38 -58.29 15.77 -21.95
C GLY A 38 -58.03 14.40 -22.60
N SER A 39 -58.90 13.41 -22.35
CA SER A 39 -58.85 12.05 -22.92
C SER A 39 -59.94 11.83 -23.98
N ARG A 40 -59.74 10.90 -24.94
CA ARG A 40 -60.82 10.15 -25.63
C ARG A 40 -60.31 8.91 -26.39
N SER A 41 -61.20 7.92 -26.54
CA SER A 41 -60.88 6.54 -26.94
C SER A 41 -61.46 6.12 -28.31
N ILE A 42 -60.91 4.99 -28.81
CA ILE A 42 -61.27 4.09 -29.93
C ILE A 42 -62.79 3.86 -30.19
N PRO A 43 -63.22 3.49 -31.43
CA PRO A 43 -63.51 2.07 -31.75
C PRO A 43 -63.23 1.60 -33.24
N PRO A 44 -63.44 0.30 -33.60
CA PRO A 44 -63.00 -0.37 -34.87
C PRO A 44 -64.19 -0.92 -35.72
N PRO A 45 -64.18 -2.17 -36.30
CA PRO A 45 -63.47 -2.75 -37.46
C PRO A 45 -64.42 -3.04 -38.67
N PRO A 46 -64.06 -3.91 -39.64
CA PRO A 46 -64.77 -5.21 -39.72
C PRO A 46 -63.86 -6.45 -40.02
N ALA A 47 -64.44 -7.58 -40.47
CA ALA A 47 -63.80 -8.91 -40.40
C ALA A 47 -64.32 -9.97 -41.41
N GLY A 48 -63.59 -11.11 -41.55
CA GLY A 48 -64.03 -12.38 -42.18
C GLY A 48 -63.32 -12.76 -43.50
N GLY A 49 -63.08 -14.03 -43.84
CA GLY A 49 -63.17 -15.28 -43.04
C GLY A 49 -63.06 -16.59 -43.86
N ARG A 50 -62.74 -17.71 -43.17
CA ARG A 50 -63.00 -19.16 -43.48
C ARG A 50 -62.41 -19.83 -44.75
N GLY A 51 -61.76 -20.99 -44.55
CA GLY A 51 -61.62 -22.05 -45.58
C GLY A 51 -60.61 -23.17 -45.27
N GLY A 52 -61.02 -24.44 -45.45
CA GLY A 52 -60.19 -25.67 -45.44
C GLY A 52 -61.07 -26.93 -45.29
N PRO A 53 -60.56 -28.18 -45.39
CA PRO A 53 -59.31 -28.69 -45.98
C PRO A 53 -59.59 -29.55 -47.25
N PRO A 54 -58.60 -30.27 -47.82
CA PRO A 54 -58.53 -31.73 -47.59
C PRO A 54 -57.09 -32.31 -47.49
N ALA A 55 -56.98 -33.63 -47.27
CA ALA A 55 -55.72 -34.37 -47.04
C ALA A 55 -55.41 -35.40 -48.18
N PRO A 56 -54.46 -36.34 -48.02
CA PRO A 56 -53.03 -36.21 -48.29
C PRO A 56 -52.58 -37.10 -49.48
N PRO A 57 -51.26 -37.14 -49.81
CA PRO A 57 -50.63 -38.48 -49.80
C PRO A 57 -49.15 -38.54 -49.36
N ALA A 58 -48.71 -39.79 -49.17
CA ALA A 58 -47.33 -40.29 -49.13
C ALA A 58 -46.41 -39.89 -47.95
N ARG A 59 -45.75 -40.89 -47.39
CA ARG A 59 -44.90 -40.86 -46.20
C ARG A 59 -43.55 -41.42 -46.58
N GLU A 60 -42.49 -40.60 -46.58
CA GLU A 60 -41.10 -41.07 -46.73
C GLU A 60 -40.38 -41.09 -45.37
N PRO A 61 -39.32 -41.94 -45.20
CA PRO A 61 -38.73 -42.18 -43.89
C PRO A 61 -37.78 -41.06 -43.45
N GLN A 62 -37.69 -40.88 -42.13
CA GLN A 62 -36.92 -39.83 -41.47
C GLN A 62 -35.41 -39.99 -41.67
N ARG A 63 -34.72 -38.87 -41.91
CA ARG A 63 -33.29 -38.70 -41.63
C ARG A 63 -33.17 -38.24 -40.17
N PRO A 64 -32.25 -38.78 -39.34
CA PRO A 64 -32.21 -38.46 -37.92
C PRO A 64 -31.86 -36.99 -37.67
N GLU A 65 -32.71 -36.30 -36.93
CA GLU A 65 -32.42 -34.99 -36.36
C GLU A 65 -31.31 -35.12 -35.31
N LYS A 66 -30.37 -34.17 -35.29
CA LYS A 66 -29.46 -34.00 -34.15
C LYS A 66 -30.26 -33.43 -32.97
N PRO A 67 -29.92 -33.76 -31.71
CA PRO A 67 -30.64 -33.21 -30.56
C PRO A 67 -30.58 -31.70 -30.56
N ALA A 68 -31.74 -31.05 -30.47
CA ALA A 68 -31.80 -29.62 -30.15
C ALA A 68 -31.27 -29.44 -28.72
N VAL A 69 -30.06 -28.88 -28.61
CA VAL A 69 -29.58 -28.34 -27.35
C VAL A 69 -30.55 -27.24 -26.96
N LYS A 70 -31.16 -27.34 -25.77
CA LYS A 70 -31.86 -26.20 -25.19
C LYS A 70 -30.84 -25.08 -25.06
N GLU A 71 -31.10 -23.98 -25.73
CA GLU A 71 -30.43 -22.71 -25.49
C GLU A 71 -30.78 -22.29 -24.06
N GLU A 72 -29.92 -22.69 -23.10
CA GLU A 72 -29.91 -22.07 -21.79
C GLU A 72 -29.61 -20.60 -22.03
N ALA A 73 -30.54 -19.74 -21.63
CA ALA A 73 -30.35 -18.30 -21.73
C ALA A 73 -29.01 -17.94 -21.06
N PRO A 74 -28.17 -17.10 -21.67
CA PRO A 74 -26.91 -16.73 -21.06
C PRO A 74 -27.21 -16.12 -19.70
N THR A 75 -26.74 -16.78 -18.65
CA THR A 75 -26.55 -16.14 -17.35
C THR A 75 -25.80 -14.83 -17.60
N PRO A 76 -26.21 -13.70 -17.00
CA PRO A 76 -25.43 -12.48 -17.11
C PRO A 76 -24.10 -12.70 -16.38
N SER A 77 -23.07 -13.09 -17.11
CA SER A 77 -21.70 -12.81 -16.72
C SER A 77 -21.64 -11.30 -16.56
N GLY A 78 -21.47 -10.83 -15.32
CA GLY A 78 -21.26 -9.41 -15.09
C GLY A 78 -20.11 -8.94 -15.98
N GLU A 79 -20.33 -7.89 -16.77
CA GLU A 79 -19.27 -7.30 -17.57
C GLU A 79 -18.20 -6.80 -16.60
N GLU A 80 -17.09 -7.53 -16.47
CA GLU A 80 -15.95 -7.11 -15.66
C GLU A 80 -15.56 -5.70 -16.09
N MET A 81 -15.50 -4.77 -15.13
CA MET A 81 -15.21 -3.38 -15.46
C MET A 81 -13.78 -3.28 -15.98
N SER A 82 -13.62 -2.84 -17.24
CA SER A 82 -12.29 -2.67 -17.83
C SER A 82 -11.39 -1.82 -16.94
N GLY A 83 -10.12 -2.21 -16.82
CA GLY A 83 -9.18 -1.59 -15.87
C GLY A 83 -9.17 -0.05 -15.95
N GLU A 84 -9.20 0.53 -17.16
CA GLU A 84 -9.29 1.98 -17.34
C GLU A 84 -10.53 2.62 -16.68
N LYS A 85 -11.70 1.98 -16.74
CA LYS A 85 -12.91 2.44 -16.04
C LYS A 85 -12.73 2.36 -14.52
N VAL A 86 -12.06 1.30 -14.03
CA VAL A 86 -11.73 1.14 -12.61
C VAL A 86 -10.81 2.27 -12.15
N ARG A 87 -9.68 2.53 -12.86
CA ARG A 87 -8.74 3.62 -12.51
C ARG A 87 -9.43 4.98 -12.43
N ARG A 88 -10.23 5.34 -13.46
CA ARG A 88 -10.96 6.61 -13.51
C ARG A 88 -11.93 6.78 -12.34
N LYS A 89 -12.67 5.72 -11.97
CA LYS A 89 -13.58 5.74 -10.81
C LYS A 89 -12.82 5.79 -9.48
N ALA A 90 -11.70 5.08 -9.37
CA ALA A 90 -10.85 5.09 -8.18
C ALA A 90 -10.33 6.51 -7.91
N ILE A 91 -9.76 7.18 -8.91
CA ILE A 91 -9.25 8.56 -8.80
C ILE A 91 -10.37 9.52 -8.39
N ALA A 92 -11.54 9.46 -9.04
CA ALA A 92 -12.68 10.32 -8.69
C ALA A 92 -13.13 10.15 -7.23
N LEU A 93 -13.19 8.91 -6.72
CA LEU A 93 -13.50 8.63 -5.31
C LEU A 93 -12.45 9.27 -4.37
N ALA A 94 -11.17 9.15 -4.71
CA ALA A 94 -10.11 9.77 -3.92
C ALA A 94 -10.26 11.29 -3.90
N GLU A 95 -10.48 11.95 -5.04
CA GLU A 95 -10.72 13.40 -5.13
C GLU A 95 -11.94 13.86 -4.33
N GLU A 96 -13.04 13.12 -4.36
CA GLU A 96 -14.24 13.37 -3.55
C GLU A 96 -13.93 13.26 -2.04
N TYR A 97 -13.17 12.24 -1.63
CA TYR A 97 -12.72 12.10 -0.24
C TYR A 97 -11.80 13.26 0.19
N TYR A 98 -10.82 13.66 -0.62
CA TYR A 98 -9.96 14.80 -0.26
C TYR A 98 -10.72 16.13 -0.16
N SER A 99 -11.81 16.27 -0.91
CA SER A 99 -12.64 17.48 -0.93
C SER A 99 -13.62 17.57 0.24
N SER A 100 -14.04 16.42 0.79
CA SER A 100 -15.08 16.32 1.84
C SER A 100 -14.57 15.84 3.19
N LEU A 101 -13.50 15.04 3.20
CA LEU A 101 -13.03 14.17 4.27
C LEU A 101 -14.12 13.22 4.83
N ASP A 102 -15.16 12.94 4.05
CA ASP A 102 -16.26 12.05 4.45
C ASP A 102 -15.89 10.58 4.21
N MET A 103 -15.46 9.93 5.29
CA MET A 103 -15.15 8.50 5.27
C MET A 103 -16.37 7.61 5.00
N GLN A 104 -17.59 8.03 5.38
CA GLN A 104 -18.78 7.21 5.18
C GLN A 104 -19.19 7.16 3.71
N GLU A 105 -19.14 8.30 3.02
CA GLU A 105 -19.38 8.32 1.57
C GLU A 105 -18.26 7.60 0.81
N ALA A 106 -16.99 7.78 1.21
CA ALA A 106 -15.88 7.02 0.63
C ALA A 106 -16.07 5.49 0.77
N LEU A 107 -16.50 4.99 1.94
CA LEU A 107 -16.79 3.57 2.17
C LEU A 107 -17.97 3.07 1.33
N LYS A 108 -18.97 3.92 1.08
CA LYS A 108 -20.11 3.63 0.22
C LYS A 108 -19.69 3.56 -1.25
N CYS A 109 -19.01 4.58 -1.77
CA CYS A 109 -18.47 4.58 -3.14
C CYS A 109 -17.51 3.40 -3.38
N MET A 110 -16.71 3.03 -2.37
CA MET A 110 -15.84 1.85 -2.42
C MET A 110 -16.62 0.53 -2.47
N SER A 111 -17.74 0.44 -1.75
CA SER A 111 -18.65 -0.71 -1.84
C SER A 111 -19.26 -0.81 -3.24
N GLU A 112 -19.78 0.30 -3.77
CA GLU A 112 -20.37 0.37 -5.12
C GLU A 112 -19.36 0.01 -6.23
N LEU A 113 -18.09 0.39 -6.04
CA LEU A 113 -16.99 0.05 -6.97
C LEU A 113 -16.68 -1.45 -6.95
N LYS A 114 -16.57 -2.05 -5.76
CA LYS A 114 -16.32 -3.49 -5.53
C LYS A 114 -17.49 -4.35 -6.01
N ASP A 115 -18.72 -4.00 -5.64
CA ASP A 115 -19.94 -4.70 -6.05
C ASP A 115 -20.20 -4.59 -7.57
N GLY A 116 -19.69 -3.52 -8.19
CA GLY A 116 -19.64 -3.34 -9.63
C GLY A 116 -18.58 -4.18 -10.37
N GLY A 117 -17.84 -5.05 -9.68
CA GLY A 117 -16.83 -5.92 -10.30
C GLY A 117 -15.51 -5.22 -10.61
N ALA A 118 -15.10 -4.23 -9.81
CA ALA A 118 -13.75 -3.67 -9.90
C ALA A 118 -12.69 -4.61 -9.30
N ASP A 119 -11.54 -4.70 -9.96
CA ASP A 119 -10.34 -5.26 -9.33
C ASP A 119 -9.80 -4.27 -8.30
N MET A 120 -9.88 -4.67 -7.02
CA MET A 120 -9.47 -3.83 -5.90
C MET A 120 -7.95 -3.63 -5.79
N ALA A 121 -7.14 -4.48 -6.43
CA ALA A 121 -5.70 -4.24 -6.57
C ALA A 121 -5.43 -3.04 -7.50
N ILE A 122 -6.11 -2.98 -8.65
CA ILE A 122 -6.05 -1.85 -9.59
C ILE A 122 -6.58 -0.56 -8.93
N VAL A 123 -7.59 -0.65 -8.07
CA VAL A 123 -8.07 0.52 -7.29
C VAL A 123 -6.97 1.06 -6.38
N LEU A 124 -6.30 0.20 -5.61
CA LEU A 124 -5.23 0.62 -4.69
C LEU A 124 -3.99 1.15 -5.42
N GLU A 125 -3.58 0.50 -6.51
CA GLU A 125 -2.55 0.97 -7.44
C GLU A 125 -2.87 2.41 -7.92
N SER A 126 -4.06 2.60 -8.49
CA SER A 126 -4.49 3.91 -9.02
C SER A 126 -4.47 5.01 -7.95
N TRP A 127 -4.89 4.67 -6.72
CA TRP A 127 -4.90 5.56 -5.58
C TRP A 127 -3.49 5.95 -5.11
N ILE A 128 -2.57 4.99 -5.07
CA ILE A 128 -1.18 5.24 -4.69
C ILE A 128 -0.51 6.14 -5.74
N THR A 129 -0.64 5.81 -7.03
CA THR A 129 -0.05 6.61 -8.12
C THR A 129 -0.60 8.04 -8.13
N ASP A 130 -1.92 8.22 -8.08
CA ASP A 130 -2.53 9.56 -8.00
C ASP A 130 -2.05 10.34 -6.76
N ALA A 131 -1.98 9.70 -5.59
CA ALA A 131 -1.53 10.35 -4.36
C ALA A 131 -0.04 10.74 -4.37
N LEU A 132 0.77 10.11 -5.23
CA LEU A 132 2.19 10.42 -5.43
C LEU A 132 2.40 11.55 -6.46
N GLU A 133 1.64 11.54 -7.55
CA GLU A 133 1.75 12.54 -8.63
C GLU A 133 1.03 13.86 -8.30
N ALA A 134 -0.07 13.81 -7.54
CA ALA A 134 -0.92 14.97 -7.26
C ALA A 134 -0.24 16.03 -6.38
N LYS A 135 -0.09 17.23 -6.93
CA LYS A 135 0.51 18.37 -6.22
C LYS A 135 -0.29 18.77 -4.98
N GLY A 136 0.36 18.71 -3.83
CA GLY A 136 -0.22 19.14 -2.54
C GLY A 136 -1.11 18.10 -1.86
N ARG A 137 -1.16 16.86 -2.36
CA ARG A 137 -1.85 15.74 -1.70
C ARG A 137 -1.09 15.37 -0.41
N ASP A 138 -1.80 15.31 0.71
CA ASP A 138 -1.21 14.97 2.00
C ASP A 138 -1.09 13.45 2.14
N TRP A 139 0.14 12.95 2.08
CA TRP A 139 0.46 11.52 2.19
C TRP A 139 0.04 10.90 3.53
N SER A 140 -0.04 11.69 4.60
CA SER A 140 -0.49 11.20 5.91
C SER A 140 -2.00 10.95 5.93
N VAL A 141 -2.78 11.85 5.30
CA VAL A 141 -4.22 11.69 5.10
C VAL A 141 -4.51 10.53 4.16
N PHE A 142 -3.73 10.40 3.07
CA PHE A 142 -3.82 9.25 2.16
C PHE A 142 -3.55 7.92 2.87
N SER A 143 -2.42 7.84 3.59
CA SER A 143 -2.04 6.64 4.36
C SER A 143 -3.17 6.22 5.31
N LYS A 144 -3.80 7.21 5.97
CA LYS A 144 -4.91 6.95 6.87
C LYS A 144 -6.14 6.41 6.13
N LEU A 145 -6.53 7.01 5.01
CA LEU A 145 -7.65 6.50 4.19
C LEU A 145 -7.44 5.02 3.81
N VAL A 146 -6.24 4.65 3.35
CA VAL A 146 -5.93 3.25 2.97
C VAL A 146 -6.05 2.31 4.17
N LEU A 147 -5.55 2.71 5.35
CA LEU A 147 -5.62 1.91 6.58
C LEU A 147 -7.05 1.80 7.13
N ASP A 148 -7.83 2.88 7.08
CA ASP A 148 -9.24 2.90 7.48
C ASP A 148 -10.08 2.02 6.52
N MET A 149 -9.77 1.99 5.21
CA MET A 149 -10.39 1.09 4.22
C MET A 149 -10.01 -0.39 4.39
N ALA A 150 -8.77 -0.66 4.82
CA ALA A 150 -8.27 -2.01 5.06
C ALA A 150 -8.81 -2.61 6.38
N SER A 151 -8.92 -1.79 7.44
CA SER A 151 -9.37 -2.19 8.77
C SER A 151 -10.89 -2.27 8.92
N HIS A 152 -11.66 -1.66 8.02
CA HIS A 152 -13.12 -1.65 8.08
C HIS A 152 -13.74 -3.06 8.05
N GLU A 153 -14.82 -3.30 8.81
CA GLU A 153 -15.44 -4.63 9.00
C GLU A 153 -15.82 -5.36 7.69
N LYS A 154 -16.19 -4.60 6.65
CA LYS A 154 -16.52 -5.13 5.31
C LYS A 154 -15.30 -5.53 4.46
N SER A 155 -14.08 -5.27 4.95
CA SER A 155 -12.79 -5.42 4.26
C SER A 155 -12.86 -4.99 2.79
N HIS A 156 -13.02 -3.67 2.61
CA HIS A 156 -13.14 -3.07 1.29
C HIS A 156 -11.88 -3.29 0.46
N LEU A 157 -10.71 -3.06 1.09
CA LEU A 157 -9.43 -3.58 0.63
C LEU A 157 -9.13 -4.88 1.38
N SER A 158 -9.24 -6.02 0.68
CA SER A 158 -8.85 -7.32 1.21
C SER A 158 -7.33 -7.47 1.24
N LYS A 159 -6.79 -8.39 2.05
CA LYS A 159 -5.33 -8.65 2.09
C LYS A 159 -4.75 -8.96 0.70
N ALA A 160 -5.45 -9.78 -0.10
CA ALA A 160 -5.05 -10.09 -1.47
C ALA A 160 -5.09 -8.87 -2.41
N ALA A 161 -6.04 -7.94 -2.22
CA ALA A 161 -6.09 -6.69 -2.98
C ALA A 161 -4.97 -5.73 -2.56
N ILE A 162 -4.61 -5.70 -1.27
CA ILE A 162 -3.50 -4.90 -0.74
C ILE A 162 -2.17 -5.41 -1.28
N GLU A 163 -1.96 -6.73 -1.21
CA GLU A 163 -0.78 -7.40 -1.73
C GLU A 163 -0.66 -7.22 -3.26
N GLY A 164 -1.75 -7.38 -4.00
CA GLY A 164 -1.78 -7.12 -5.44
C GLY A 164 -1.50 -5.67 -5.80
N GLY A 165 -2.12 -4.71 -5.12
CA GLY A 165 -1.93 -3.29 -5.37
C GLY A 165 -0.52 -2.80 -5.01
N LEU A 166 0.08 -3.32 -3.93
CA LEU A 166 1.48 -3.05 -3.59
C LEU A 166 2.44 -3.61 -4.63
N ARG A 167 2.27 -4.87 -5.06
CA ARG A 167 3.09 -5.46 -6.13
C ARG A 167 3.00 -4.64 -7.43
N ASN A 168 1.79 -4.27 -7.85
CA ASN A 168 1.59 -3.45 -9.05
C ASN A 168 2.34 -2.10 -8.94
N ILE A 169 2.36 -1.49 -7.74
CA ILE A 169 3.13 -0.27 -7.49
C ILE A 169 4.64 -0.53 -7.51
N PHE A 170 5.12 -1.61 -6.90
CA PHE A 170 6.56 -1.92 -6.85
C PHE A 170 7.14 -2.09 -8.26
N ASN A 171 6.42 -2.78 -9.16
CA ASN A 171 6.83 -2.95 -10.56
C ASN A 171 7.06 -1.62 -11.31
N VAL A 172 6.37 -0.54 -10.93
CA VAL A 172 6.52 0.80 -11.56
C VAL A 172 7.26 1.81 -10.67
N LEU A 173 7.67 1.42 -9.46
CA LEU A 173 8.22 2.35 -8.46
C LEU A 173 9.63 2.83 -8.83
N GLY A 174 10.40 2.01 -9.56
CA GLY A 174 11.69 2.39 -10.13
C GLY A 174 11.55 3.61 -11.05
N ASP A 175 10.73 3.50 -12.09
CA ASP A 175 10.44 4.59 -13.03
C ASP A 175 9.76 5.79 -12.35
N LEU A 176 8.75 5.54 -11.53
CA LEU A 176 8.03 6.61 -10.82
C LEU A 176 8.96 7.43 -9.92
N SER A 177 10.06 6.85 -9.43
CA SER A 177 11.06 7.58 -8.64
C SER A 177 11.82 8.66 -9.43
N ILE A 178 11.88 8.54 -10.76
CA ILE A 178 12.56 9.50 -11.66
C ILE A 178 11.79 10.82 -11.69
N ASP A 179 10.48 10.75 -11.91
CA ASP A 179 9.58 11.92 -11.95
C ASP A 179 9.12 12.37 -10.56
N VAL A 180 8.99 11.43 -9.61
CA VAL A 180 8.57 11.68 -8.23
C VAL A 180 9.62 11.15 -7.24
N PRO A 181 10.71 11.91 -6.95
CA PRO A 181 11.81 11.47 -6.08
C PRO A 181 11.43 11.12 -4.63
N LYS A 182 10.19 11.42 -4.19
CA LYS A 182 9.65 11.02 -2.88
C LYS A 182 8.87 9.71 -2.91
N ALA A 183 8.55 9.16 -4.07
CA ALA A 183 7.71 7.98 -4.21
C ALA A 183 8.24 6.77 -3.42
N PRO A 184 9.54 6.38 -3.51
CA PRO A 184 10.05 5.25 -2.74
C PRO A 184 9.87 5.40 -1.22
N SER A 185 10.21 6.56 -0.65
CA SER A 185 10.07 6.81 0.80
C SER A 185 8.60 6.83 1.25
N ASN A 186 7.71 7.43 0.45
CA ASN A 186 6.28 7.46 0.71
C ASN A 186 5.67 6.04 0.71
N VAL A 187 5.97 5.25 -0.33
CA VAL A 187 5.50 3.87 -0.48
C VAL A 187 6.07 2.96 0.62
N ALA A 188 7.33 3.15 1.01
CA ALA A 188 7.94 2.43 2.13
C ALA A 188 7.22 2.70 3.47
N GLN A 189 6.89 3.97 3.76
CA GLN A 189 6.12 4.33 4.96
C GLN A 189 4.70 3.74 4.96
N LEU A 190 4.04 3.68 3.79
CA LEU A 190 2.72 3.05 3.67
C LEU A 190 2.82 1.53 3.89
N SER A 191 3.82 0.90 3.27
CA SER A 191 4.12 -0.53 3.42
C SER A 191 4.37 -0.89 4.88
N GLY A 192 5.14 -0.08 5.61
CA GLY A 192 5.40 -0.27 7.05
C GLY A 192 4.12 -0.28 7.89
N LYS A 193 3.21 0.65 7.64
CA LYS A 193 1.90 0.70 8.32
C LYS A 193 1.02 -0.49 7.96
N LEU A 194 1.05 -0.95 6.70
CA LEU A 194 0.29 -2.11 6.24
C LEU A 194 0.79 -3.43 6.85
N VAL A 195 2.11 -3.58 7.01
CA VAL A 195 2.73 -4.71 7.74
C VAL A 195 2.41 -4.64 9.23
N LEU A 196 2.53 -3.46 9.86
CA LEU A 196 2.20 -3.26 11.28
C LEU A 196 0.75 -3.64 11.61
N GLY A 197 -0.19 -3.24 10.75
CA GLY A 197 -1.61 -3.60 10.82
C GLY A 197 -1.94 -5.04 10.39
N GLY A 198 -0.95 -5.82 9.97
CA GLY A 198 -1.10 -7.23 9.59
C GLY A 198 -1.87 -7.45 8.28
N PHE A 199 -1.93 -6.45 7.40
CA PHE A 199 -2.62 -6.54 6.12
C PHE A 199 -1.82 -7.29 5.05
N ILE A 200 -0.49 -7.20 5.12
CA ILE A 200 0.47 -7.99 4.34
C ILE A 200 1.58 -8.49 5.28
N PRO A 201 2.01 -9.78 5.21
CA PRO A 201 3.13 -10.26 6.02
C PRO A 201 4.47 -9.79 5.44
N LEU A 202 5.46 -9.52 6.30
CA LEU A 202 6.76 -9.01 5.86
C LEU A 202 7.47 -9.90 4.81
N PRO A 203 7.52 -11.24 4.93
CA PRO A 203 8.14 -12.08 3.90
C PRO A 203 7.56 -11.86 2.50
N ALA A 204 6.22 -11.86 2.36
CA ALA A 204 5.58 -11.61 1.08
C ALA A 204 5.86 -10.19 0.55
N LEU A 205 5.92 -9.18 1.44
CA LEU A 205 6.32 -7.82 1.03
C LEU A 205 7.75 -7.82 0.45
N VAL A 206 8.70 -8.51 1.10
CA VAL A 206 10.10 -8.56 0.65
C VAL A 206 10.23 -9.36 -0.66
N ASP A 207 9.50 -10.46 -0.82
CA ASP A 207 9.46 -11.20 -2.09
C ASP A 207 8.91 -10.31 -3.23
N HIS A 208 7.77 -9.64 -3.03
CA HIS A 208 7.22 -8.70 -4.04
C HIS A 208 8.13 -7.50 -4.32
N LEU A 209 9.03 -7.11 -3.41
CA LEU A 209 10.03 -6.05 -3.64
C LEU A 209 11.24 -6.54 -4.43
N LEU A 210 11.64 -7.79 -4.23
CA LEU A 210 12.78 -8.40 -4.93
C LEU A 210 12.41 -8.87 -6.34
N ASP A 211 11.19 -9.33 -6.53
CA ASP A 211 10.64 -9.76 -7.83
C ASP A 211 10.05 -8.58 -8.65
N ALA A 212 10.15 -7.35 -8.15
CA ALA A 212 9.53 -6.17 -8.78
C ALA A 212 10.32 -5.67 -10.00
N GLY A 213 9.73 -5.93 -11.17
CA GLY A 213 10.23 -5.55 -12.48
C GLY A 213 9.10 -5.29 -13.47
N ASP A 214 9.45 -4.78 -14.65
CA ASP A 214 8.52 -4.64 -15.78
C ASP A 214 8.39 -5.95 -16.59
N GLY A 215 9.32 -6.89 -16.41
CA GLY A 215 9.39 -8.17 -17.12
C GLY A 215 10.13 -8.07 -18.46
N GLU A 216 10.83 -6.97 -18.73
CA GLU A 216 11.70 -6.77 -19.89
C GLU A 216 13.19 -7.05 -19.56
N GLU A 217 13.52 -7.41 -18.31
CA GLU A 217 14.89 -7.71 -17.85
C GLU A 217 15.53 -8.94 -18.54
N GLU A 218 16.84 -8.89 -18.84
CA GLU A 218 17.56 -10.03 -19.43
C GLU A 218 17.85 -11.15 -18.42
N GLU A 219 18.08 -12.39 -18.89
CA GLU A 219 18.33 -13.55 -18.03
C GLU A 219 19.61 -13.36 -17.18
N GLY A 220 19.42 -13.12 -15.89
CA GLY A 220 20.49 -12.91 -14.91
C GLY A 220 20.69 -11.46 -14.48
N GLU A 221 19.89 -10.52 -14.99
CA GLU A 221 19.79 -9.16 -14.43
C GLU A 221 18.91 -9.15 -13.16
N ASP A 222 19.12 -8.16 -12.28
CA ASP A 222 18.20 -7.94 -11.16
C ASP A 222 16.92 -7.24 -11.66
N PRO A 223 15.73 -7.56 -11.11
CA PRO A 223 14.51 -6.84 -11.42
C PRO A 223 14.62 -5.33 -11.17
N THR A 224 13.91 -4.53 -11.96
CA THR A 224 14.06 -3.08 -12.07
C THR A 224 14.12 -2.34 -10.72
N LEU A 225 13.27 -2.70 -9.74
CA LEU A 225 13.25 -2.03 -8.42
C LEU A 225 14.46 -2.38 -7.54
N LEU A 226 15.00 -3.59 -7.70
CA LEU A 226 16.21 -4.05 -7.04
C LEU A 226 17.45 -3.40 -7.67
N ALA A 227 17.52 -3.37 -9.00
CA ALA A 227 18.57 -2.68 -9.75
C ALA A 227 18.63 -1.18 -9.44
N SER A 228 17.48 -0.53 -9.19
CA SER A 228 17.41 0.88 -8.81
C SER A 228 17.79 1.17 -7.34
N GLY A 229 18.12 0.14 -6.55
CA GLY A 229 18.56 0.29 -5.16
C GLY A 229 17.48 0.69 -4.14
N HIS A 230 16.18 0.59 -4.49
CA HIS A 230 15.08 1.03 -3.61
C HIS A 230 14.61 -0.05 -2.64
N VAL A 231 15.00 -1.31 -2.83
CA VAL A 231 14.58 -2.45 -1.98
C VAL A 231 15.12 -2.32 -0.55
N LEU A 232 16.44 -2.19 -0.35
CA LEU A 232 17.04 -2.05 0.98
C LEU A 232 16.43 -0.88 1.80
N PRO A 233 16.36 0.37 1.29
CA PRO A 233 15.72 1.48 2.02
C PRO A 233 14.24 1.22 2.37
N THR A 234 13.51 0.51 1.50
CA THR A 234 12.10 0.16 1.73
C THR A 234 11.98 -0.84 2.88
N VAL A 235 12.74 -1.94 2.84
CA VAL A 235 12.74 -2.97 3.88
C VAL A 235 13.25 -2.41 5.22
N SER A 236 14.29 -1.58 5.19
CA SER A 236 14.83 -0.84 6.35
C SER A 236 13.79 0.07 7.00
N THR A 237 13.03 0.83 6.21
CA THR A 237 11.93 1.67 6.71
C THR A 237 10.83 0.84 7.39
N VAL A 238 10.46 -0.31 6.79
CA VAL A 238 9.45 -1.22 7.35
C VAL A 238 9.91 -1.85 8.67
N LEU A 239 11.15 -2.35 8.73
CA LEU A 239 11.73 -2.94 9.93
C LEU A 239 11.94 -1.91 11.03
N SER A 240 12.31 -0.67 10.69
CA SER A 240 12.39 0.44 11.64
C SER A 240 11.02 0.75 12.25
N ALA A 241 9.96 0.80 11.44
CA ALA A 241 8.59 0.97 11.93
C ALA A 241 8.13 -0.19 12.84
N ILE A 242 8.55 -1.44 12.55
CA ILE A 242 8.31 -2.59 13.44
C ILE A 242 9.07 -2.42 14.76
N LYS A 243 10.34 -1.99 14.72
CA LYS A 243 11.14 -1.73 15.92
C LYS A 243 10.50 -0.63 16.79
N GLU A 244 10.09 0.48 16.19
CA GLU A 244 9.51 1.63 16.91
C GLU A 244 8.19 1.28 17.61
N GLU A 245 7.32 0.48 16.98
CA GLU A 245 5.99 0.14 17.51
C GLU A 245 5.99 -1.11 18.40
N LYS A 246 6.86 -2.10 18.11
CA LYS A 246 6.81 -3.45 18.72
C LYS A 246 8.12 -3.92 19.39
N GLY A 247 9.17 -3.10 19.40
CA GLY A 247 10.46 -3.42 20.01
C GLY A 247 11.44 -4.11 19.06
N VAL A 248 12.73 -4.06 19.41
CA VAL A 248 13.81 -4.60 18.57
C VAL A 248 13.72 -6.11 18.36
N SER A 249 13.23 -6.85 19.36
CA SER A 249 13.07 -8.31 19.29
C SER A 249 12.04 -8.71 18.24
N ALA A 250 10.93 -7.96 18.14
CA ALA A 250 9.88 -8.21 17.15
C ALA A 250 10.34 -7.90 15.72
N ALA A 251 11.20 -6.88 15.53
CA ALA A 251 11.79 -6.58 14.24
C ALA A 251 12.79 -7.67 13.81
N ALA A 252 13.63 -8.16 14.73
CA ALA A 252 14.55 -9.26 14.48
C ALA A 252 13.82 -10.57 14.15
N GLU A 253 12.75 -10.92 14.87
CA GLU A 253 11.92 -12.09 14.58
C GLU A 253 11.24 -11.97 13.20
N ALA A 254 10.65 -10.80 12.90
CA ALA A 254 10.01 -10.55 11.61
C ALA A 254 11.01 -10.68 10.44
N TRP A 255 12.25 -10.20 10.61
CA TRP A 255 13.32 -10.38 9.63
C TRP A 255 13.77 -11.84 9.51
N ALA A 256 13.91 -12.57 10.63
CA ALA A 256 14.25 -13.99 10.61
C ALA A 256 13.22 -14.83 9.82
N GLN A 257 11.94 -14.45 9.85
CA GLN A 257 10.88 -15.07 9.05
C GLN A 257 10.98 -14.77 7.54
N VAL A 258 11.69 -13.72 7.11
CA VAL A 258 11.97 -13.44 5.69
C VAL A 258 12.97 -14.46 5.13
N GLY A 259 13.94 -14.90 5.95
CA GLY A 259 14.89 -15.96 5.57
C GLY A 259 15.94 -15.58 4.53
N LYS A 260 16.17 -14.27 4.31
CA LYS A 260 17.14 -13.72 3.34
C LYS A 260 18.31 -13.02 4.01
N GLY A 261 19.45 -12.97 3.33
CA GLY A 261 20.60 -12.14 3.68
C GLY A 261 20.35 -10.65 3.40
N VAL A 262 21.06 -9.77 4.11
CA VAL A 262 20.98 -8.32 3.87
C VAL A 262 21.52 -7.95 2.48
N GLU A 263 22.55 -8.67 2.04
CA GLU A 263 23.14 -8.60 0.71
C GLU A 263 22.16 -8.94 -0.44
N GLU A 264 21.08 -9.67 -0.19
CA GLU A 264 20.08 -9.96 -1.25
C GLU A 264 19.29 -8.70 -1.62
N LEU A 265 19.12 -7.76 -0.68
CA LEU A 265 18.42 -6.48 -0.86
C LEU A 265 19.20 -5.43 -1.66
N LEU A 266 20.46 -5.72 -2.01
CA LEU A 266 21.34 -4.85 -2.79
C LEU A 266 21.30 -5.23 -4.28
N PRO A 267 21.49 -4.25 -5.19
CA PRO A 267 21.78 -4.54 -6.60
C PRO A 267 23.03 -5.44 -6.74
N SER A 268 23.06 -6.28 -7.77
CA SER A 268 24.17 -7.21 -8.08
C SER A 268 25.54 -6.53 -8.17
N PHE A 269 25.61 -5.30 -8.68
CA PHE A 269 26.84 -4.53 -8.73
C PHE A 269 27.37 -4.21 -7.31
N ASP A 270 26.49 -3.81 -6.39
CA ASP A 270 26.82 -3.49 -4.99
C ASP A 270 27.09 -4.74 -4.15
N ARG A 271 26.49 -5.90 -4.47
CA ARG A 271 26.78 -7.19 -3.78
C ARG A 271 28.26 -7.58 -3.81
N SER A 272 29.01 -7.09 -4.80
CA SER A 272 30.45 -7.32 -4.93
C SER A 272 31.33 -6.27 -4.23
N ASP A 273 30.76 -5.11 -3.87
CA ASP A 273 31.46 -4.07 -3.11
C ASP A 273 31.37 -4.36 -1.61
N ALA A 274 32.49 -4.76 -1.02
CA ALA A 274 32.59 -5.04 0.41
C ALA A 274 32.16 -3.86 1.31
N LYS A 275 32.30 -2.60 0.84
CA LYS A 275 31.84 -1.42 1.57
C LYS A 275 30.32 -1.26 1.48
N ALA A 276 29.71 -1.46 0.31
CA ALA A 276 28.26 -1.40 0.16
C ALA A 276 27.57 -2.47 1.02
N VAL A 277 28.13 -3.69 1.04
CA VAL A 277 27.68 -4.79 1.91
C VAL A 277 27.88 -4.46 3.40
N GLU A 278 28.97 -3.79 3.80
CA GLU A 278 29.15 -3.34 5.20
C GLU A 278 28.13 -2.25 5.59
N ASP A 279 27.97 -1.21 4.75
CA ASP A 279 27.06 -0.10 5.00
C ASP A 279 25.60 -0.62 5.12
N ALA A 280 25.17 -1.57 4.28
CA ALA A 280 23.87 -2.22 4.38
C ALA A 280 23.70 -3.06 5.67
N LYS A 281 24.71 -3.88 6.02
CA LYS A 281 24.71 -4.66 7.27
C LYS A 281 24.71 -3.79 8.52
N LYS A 282 25.29 -2.60 8.42
CA LYS A 282 25.29 -1.58 9.46
C LYS A 282 23.94 -0.87 9.61
N GLU A 283 23.28 -0.55 8.49
CA GLU A 283 21.92 0.00 8.49
C GLU A 283 20.95 -0.94 9.21
N LEU A 284 21.01 -2.23 8.90
CA LEU A 284 20.17 -3.27 9.51
C LEU A 284 20.79 -3.93 10.77
N SER A 285 21.84 -3.36 11.34
CA SER A 285 22.57 -3.97 12.48
C SER A 285 21.72 -4.15 13.74
N PHE A 286 20.63 -3.37 13.89
CA PHE A 286 19.68 -3.52 14.99
C PHE A 286 18.91 -4.85 14.96
N LEU A 287 18.93 -5.59 13.86
CA LEU A 287 18.31 -6.93 13.74
C LEU A 287 19.15 -8.04 14.40
N ALA A 288 20.40 -7.74 14.77
CA ALA A 288 21.28 -8.63 15.54
C ALA A 288 21.61 -8.03 16.94
N PRO A 289 20.61 -7.66 17.76
CA PRO A 289 20.83 -6.82 18.95
C PRO A 289 21.65 -7.52 20.04
N LEU A 290 21.72 -8.86 20.02
CA LEU A 290 22.54 -9.64 20.95
C LEU A 290 24.03 -9.65 20.60
N GLN A 291 24.43 -9.43 19.34
CA GLN A 291 25.83 -9.57 18.92
C GLN A 291 26.76 -8.50 19.55
N PRO A 292 26.40 -7.21 19.63
CA PRO A 292 27.21 -6.21 20.34
C PRO A 292 27.31 -6.51 21.83
N LEU A 293 26.20 -6.96 22.45
CA LEU A 293 26.14 -7.32 23.86
C LEU A 293 27.05 -8.51 24.18
N GLN A 294 26.98 -9.57 23.38
CA GLN A 294 27.85 -10.75 23.51
C GLN A 294 29.32 -10.36 23.36
N THR A 295 29.67 -9.62 22.30
CA THR A 295 31.05 -9.19 22.02
C THR A 295 31.62 -8.39 23.20
N ARG A 296 30.82 -7.49 23.79
CA ARG A 296 31.22 -6.71 24.96
C ARG A 296 31.36 -7.59 26.21
N LEU A 297 30.41 -8.47 26.46
CA LEU A 297 30.41 -9.37 27.61
C LEU A 297 31.61 -10.33 27.59
N GLU A 298 31.93 -10.92 26.43
CA GLU A 298 33.13 -11.73 26.23
C GLU A 298 34.42 -10.95 26.57
N GLY A 299 34.51 -9.69 26.13
CA GLY A 299 35.61 -8.79 26.45
C GLY A 299 35.73 -8.48 27.96
N ASP A 300 34.62 -8.18 28.61
CA ASP A 300 34.58 -7.85 30.06
C ASP A 300 34.86 -9.10 30.93
N MET A 301 34.41 -10.29 30.51
CA MET A 301 34.76 -11.58 31.13
C MET A 301 36.25 -11.88 31.00
N LYS A 302 36.83 -11.71 29.80
CA LYS A 302 38.27 -11.89 29.55
C LYS A 302 39.13 -10.91 30.35
N ALA A 303 38.65 -9.68 30.55
CA ALA A 303 39.27 -8.66 31.39
C ALA A 303 39.05 -8.88 32.91
N ARG A 304 38.25 -9.88 33.31
CA ARG A 304 37.86 -10.17 34.70
C ARG A 304 37.28 -8.97 35.45
N LYS A 305 36.38 -8.24 34.78
CA LYS A 305 35.74 -7.07 35.37
C LYS A 305 34.87 -7.42 36.60
N PRO A 306 34.67 -6.46 37.53
CA PRO A 306 33.75 -6.66 38.65
C PRO A 306 32.32 -6.92 38.15
N ALA A 307 31.67 -7.96 38.69
CA ALA A 307 30.31 -8.33 38.29
C ALA A 307 29.30 -7.16 38.41
N GLY A 308 29.46 -6.28 39.40
CA GLY A 308 28.62 -5.08 39.55
C GLY A 308 28.76 -4.05 38.41
N GLU A 309 29.92 -3.95 37.77
CA GLU A 309 30.11 -3.10 36.58
C GLU A 309 29.37 -3.70 35.38
N VAL A 310 29.51 -5.02 35.18
CA VAL A 310 28.86 -5.76 34.08
C VAL A 310 27.34 -5.74 34.22
N LEU A 311 26.81 -5.96 35.43
CA LEU A 311 25.38 -5.90 35.71
C LEU A 311 24.82 -4.48 35.50
N SER A 312 25.48 -3.45 36.03
CA SER A 312 25.05 -2.07 35.84
C SER A 312 25.10 -1.61 34.37
N TRP A 313 25.97 -2.22 33.55
CA TRP A 313 26.00 -2.00 32.11
C TRP A 313 24.84 -2.70 31.39
N LEU A 314 24.57 -3.97 31.72
CA LEU A 314 23.42 -4.72 31.18
C LEU A 314 22.08 -4.04 31.53
N GLU A 315 21.93 -3.55 32.77
CA GLU A 315 20.74 -2.79 33.21
C GLU A 315 20.54 -1.46 32.48
N ALA A 316 21.60 -0.89 31.89
CA ALA A 316 21.56 0.40 31.20
C ALA A 316 21.35 0.28 29.68
N GLU A 317 21.91 -0.76 29.05
CA GLU A 317 21.98 -0.86 27.57
C GLU A 317 21.00 -1.88 26.96
N VAL A 318 20.45 -2.83 27.74
CA VAL A 318 19.56 -3.87 27.20
C VAL A 318 18.11 -3.38 27.20
N GLU A 319 17.51 -3.23 26.00
CA GLU A 319 16.09 -2.87 25.82
C GLU A 319 15.17 -3.88 26.57
N GLY A 320 14.05 -3.40 27.11
CA GLY A 320 13.25 -4.18 28.07
C GLY A 320 12.55 -5.43 27.49
N ASP A 321 12.24 -5.42 26.20
CA ASP A 321 11.77 -6.60 25.46
C ASP A 321 12.91 -7.63 25.28
N LEU A 322 14.09 -7.14 24.91
CA LEU A 322 15.28 -7.95 24.69
C LEU A 322 15.77 -8.61 25.99
N ALA A 323 15.76 -7.87 27.10
CA ALA A 323 16.13 -8.38 28.43
C ALA A 323 15.21 -9.54 28.91
N ALA A 324 13.97 -9.57 28.44
CA ALA A 324 13.01 -10.63 28.71
C ALA A 324 13.07 -11.81 27.72
N SER A 325 13.85 -11.69 26.64
CA SER A 325 13.92 -12.71 25.59
C SER A 325 14.67 -13.98 26.05
N PRO A 326 14.21 -15.18 25.65
CA PRO A 326 14.94 -16.43 25.90
C PRO A 326 16.37 -16.42 25.31
N ASP A 327 16.55 -15.77 24.16
CA ASP A 327 17.82 -15.71 23.44
C ASP A 327 18.86 -14.84 24.17
N PHE A 328 18.44 -13.73 24.78
CA PHE A 328 19.30 -12.95 25.68
C PHE A 328 19.75 -13.78 26.89
N VAL A 329 18.83 -14.49 27.53
CA VAL A 329 19.14 -15.35 28.69
C VAL A 329 20.09 -16.48 28.28
N ALA A 330 19.90 -17.09 27.11
CA ALA A 330 20.78 -18.11 26.56
C ALA A 330 22.18 -17.56 26.27
N MET A 331 22.28 -16.44 25.53
CA MET A 331 23.55 -15.78 25.21
C MET A 331 24.32 -15.38 26.46
N LEU A 332 23.66 -14.75 27.43
CA LEU A 332 24.24 -14.35 28.71
C LEU A 332 24.76 -15.58 29.49
N SER A 333 23.95 -16.63 29.59
CA SER A 333 24.30 -17.86 30.30
C SER A 333 25.49 -18.57 29.63
N GLU A 334 25.46 -18.73 28.31
CA GLU A 334 26.51 -19.40 27.55
C GLU A 334 27.83 -18.63 27.64
N THR A 335 27.80 -17.31 27.50
CA THR A 335 28.98 -16.45 27.59
C THR A 335 29.62 -16.50 28.98
N VAL A 336 28.79 -16.47 30.04
CA VAL A 336 29.27 -16.59 31.42
C VAL A 336 29.83 -17.99 31.69
N ILE A 337 29.17 -19.05 31.23
CA ILE A 337 29.66 -20.44 31.39
C ILE A 337 31.01 -20.61 30.67
N LYS A 338 31.13 -20.16 29.41
CA LYS A 338 32.38 -20.18 28.64
C LYS A 338 33.50 -19.44 29.39
N GLY A 339 33.24 -18.24 29.90
CA GLY A 339 34.24 -17.45 30.64
C GLY A 339 34.65 -18.00 32.01
N LEU A 340 33.95 -19.03 32.52
CA LEU A 340 34.30 -19.73 33.76
C LEU A 340 35.03 -21.06 33.53
N LEU A 341 34.96 -21.62 32.32
CA LEU A 341 35.68 -22.82 31.94
C LEU A 341 37.12 -22.46 31.48
N PRO A 342 38.11 -23.34 31.71
CA PRO A 342 39.40 -23.22 31.04
C PRO A 342 39.27 -23.52 29.53
N ASP A 343 40.11 -22.86 28.73
CA ASP A 343 40.30 -23.14 27.29
C ASP A 343 40.73 -24.60 27.02
#